data_AF-A0A921NPG7-F1
#
_entry.id   AF-A0A921NPG7-F1
#
_cell.length_a   1.000
_cell.length_b   1.000
_cell.length_c   1.000
_cell.angle_alpha   90.00
_cell.angle_beta   90.00
_cell.angle_gamma   90.00
#
_symmetry.space_group_name_H-M   'P 1'
#
loop_
_entity.id
_entity.type
_entity.pdbx_description
1 polymer ?
#
loop_
_entity_poly.entity_id
_entity_poly.type
_entity_poly.pdbx_seq_one_letter_code
_entity_poly.pdbx_strand_id
1 'polypeptide(L)'
;MTAAWQDHLSYGDIVSFRFPLAEEGHTGRPKARPCLILDLEEHGGKRYALLAYGTTSRRRSNVGYEVHVRRRTDYLSAGLNEPTRFVGARRLLVPLSHSGFVICRATGAPVLGRLDGNPFDAMNAVRGRIHAERDIAADRRVGRRSQAGVGQQRSFTVERRAPRRVAAAGKAVQQ
;
A
#
# COMPACT_ATOMS: atom_id res chain seq x y z
N MET A 1 15.07 -14.51 -20.73
CA MET A 1 14.68 -15.58 -19.79
C MET A 1 14.47 -14.93 -18.43
N THR A 2 13.31 -15.15 -17.81
CA THR A 2 13.12 -14.87 -16.37
C THR A 2 14.08 -15.76 -15.59
N ALA A 3 14.64 -15.24 -14.49
CA ALA A 3 15.45 -16.09 -13.61
C ALA A 3 14.53 -17.11 -12.95
N ALA A 4 14.93 -18.39 -12.86
CA ALA A 4 14.06 -19.48 -12.41
C ALA A 4 13.35 -19.21 -11.07
N TRP A 5 13.95 -18.41 -10.17
CA TRP A 5 13.29 -18.05 -8.90
C TRP A 5 12.07 -17.15 -9.09
N GLN A 6 12.03 -16.29 -10.11
CA GLN A 6 10.93 -15.36 -10.36
C GLN A 6 9.63 -16.12 -10.65
N ASP A 7 9.75 -17.29 -11.28
CA ASP A 7 8.61 -18.11 -11.66
C ASP A 7 7.99 -18.85 -10.47
N HIS A 8 8.80 -19.16 -9.45
CA HIS A 8 8.38 -19.94 -8.28
C HIS A 8 7.99 -19.10 -7.04
N LEU A 9 8.06 -17.76 -7.12
CA LEU A 9 7.63 -16.92 -6.01
C LEU A 9 6.12 -17.00 -5.77
N SER A 10 5.74 -16.92 -4.49
CA SER A 10 4.37 -16.80 -4.00
C SER A 10 4.26 -15.73 -2.91
N TYR A 11 3.04 -15.26 -2.64
CA TYR A 11 2.76 -14.54 -1.40
C TYR A 11 3.08 -15.43 -0.19
N GLY A 12 3.60 -14.82 0.87
CA GLY A 12 4.14 -15.52 2.03
C GLY A 12 5.63 -15.85 1.95
N ASP A 13 6.26 -15.76 0.77
CA ASP A 13 7.72 -15.85 0.66
C ASP A 13 8.39 -14.65 1.33
N ILE A 14 9.53 -14.91 1.95
CA ILE A 14 10.42 -13.91 2.52
C ILE A 14 11.65 -13.83 1.62
N VAL A 15 11.93 -12.63 1.12
CA VAL A 15 13.03 -12.34 0.21
C VAL A 15 13.99 -11.33 0.81
N SER A 16 15.27 -11.41 0.42
CA SER A 16 16.25 -10.37 0.70
C SER A 16 16.13 -9.24 -0.31
N PHE A 17 15.81 -8.03 0.17
CA PHE A 17 15.62 -6.86 -0.69
C PHE A 17 16.21 -5.60 -0.05
N ARG A 18 16.76 -4.70 -0.87
CA ARG A 18 17.25 -3.38 -0.46
C ARG A 18 16.11 -2.37 -0.39
N PHE A 19 15.37 -2.42 0.71
CA PHE A 19 14.20 -1.55 0.90
C PHE A 19 14.61 -0.10 1.20
N PRO A 20 14.13 0.90 0.44
CA PRO A 20 14.52 2.30 0.60
C PRO A 20 13.85 2.94 1.82
N LEU A 21 14.39 2.69 3.00
CA LEU A 21 14.06 3.45 4.21
C LEU A 21 15.04 4.61 4.34
N ALA A 22 14.52 5.82 4.54
CA ALA A 22 15.31 6.91 5.11
C ALA A 22 15.60 6.54 6.57
N GLU A 23 16.73 5.86 6.82
CA GLU A 23 17.28 5.77 8.17
C GLU A 23 18.02 7.08 8.45
N GLU A 24 17.71 7.72 9.58
CA GLU A 24 18.42 8.92 10.05
C GLU A 24 19.94 8.63 10.01
N GLY A 25 20.67 9.37 9.17
CA GLY A 25 22.13 9.28 9.05
C GLY A 25 22.69 8.37 7.95
N HIS A 26 21.89 7.70 7.12
CA HIS A 26 22.41 6.92 5.98
C HIS A 26 22.18 7.63 4.64
N THR A 27 23.25 8.21 4.07
CA THR A 27 23.31 8.73 2.70
C THR A 27 23.69 7.67 1.66
N GLY A 28 23.84 6.41 2.08
CA GLY A 28 24.29 5.29 1.25
C GLY A 28 23.17 4.42 0.65
N ARG A 29 23.58 3.41 -0.14
CA ARG A 29 22.68 2.40 -0.73
C ARG A 29 21.90 1.68 0.40
N PRO A 30 20.56 1.51 0.28
CA PRO A 30 19.78 0.84 1.33
C PRO A 30 20.30 -0.56 1.63
N LYS A 31 20.35 -0.91 2.92
CA LYS A 31 20.80 -2.24 3.35
C LYS A 31 19.81 -3.33 2.97
N ALA A 32 20.35 -4.53 2.71
CA ALA A 32 19.54 -5.71 2.44
C ALA A 32 18.78 -6.14 3.71
N ARG A 33 17.50 -6.48 3.57
CA ARG A 33 16.66 -6.91 4.69
C ARG A 33 15.70 -8.02 4.24
N PRO A 34 15.23 -8.83 5.20
CA PRO A 34 14.05 -9.65 4.96
C PRO A 34 12.87 -8.76 4.59
N CYS A 35 12.19 -9.10 3.50
CA CYS A 35 10.95 -8.48 3.06
C CYS A 35 9.94 -9.60 2.78
N LEU A 36 8.74 -9.45 3.30
CA LEU A 36 7.64 -10.36 3.06
C LEU A 36 6.93 -9.97 1.76
N ILE A 37 6.72 -10.94 0.88
CA ILE A 37 5.82 -10.81 -0.26
C ILE A 37 4.39 -10.90 0.27
N LEU A 38 3.70 -9.77 0.34
CA LEU A 38 2.28 -9.72 0.71
C LEU A 38 1.38 -10.15 -0.44
N ASP A 39 1.80 -9.86 -1.69
CA ASP A 39 1.04 -10.23 -2.88
C ASP A 39 1.93 -10.24 -4.14
N LEU A 40 1.43 -10.88 -5.19
CA LEU A 40 1.99 -10.84 -6.53
C LEU A 40 0.95 -10.31 -7.51
N GLU A 41 1.34 -9.30 -8.28
CA GLU A 41 0.46 -8.64 -9.25
C GLU A 41 1.05 -8.79 -10.66
N GLU A 42 0.19 -8.87 -11.67
CA GLU A 42 0.61 -8.85 -13.07
C GLU A 42 0.07 -7.59 -13.75
N HIS A 43 0.98 -6.76 -14.29
CA HIS A 43 0.64 -5.56 -15.04
C HIS A 43 1.35 -5.58 -16.39
N GLY A 44 0.57 -5.59 -17.48
CA GLY A 44 1.11 -5.56 -18.85
C GLY A 44 2.11 -6.68 -19.14
N GLY A 45 1.80 -7.91 -18.70
CA GLY A 45 2.66 -9.09 -18.87
C GLY A 45 3.93 -9.11 -18.00
N LYS A 46 4.07 -8.17 -17.05
CA LYS A 46 5.17 -8.14 -16.08
C LYS A 46 4.65 -8.48 -14.70
N ARG A 47 5.38 -9.32 -13.98
CA ARG A 47 5.09 -9.69 -12.60
C ARG A 47 5.74 -8.72 -11.62
N TYR A 48 5.00 -8.37 -10.58
CA TYR A 48 5.40 -7.47 -9.50
C TYR A 48 5.16 -8.13 -8.16
N ALA A 49 6.02 -7.83 -7.19
CA ALA A 49 5.83 -8.22 -5.80
C ALA A 49 5.47 -7.00 -4.95
N LEU A 50 4.43 -7.15 -4.12
CA LEU A 50 4.08 -6.18 -3.09
C LEU A 50 4.84 -6.53 -1.81
N LEU A 51 5.91 -5.79 -1.54
CA LEU A 51 6.84 -6.08 -0.46
C LEU A 51 6.54 -5.28 0.80
N ALA A 52 6.61 -5.92 1.96
CA ALA A 52 6.67 -5.29 3.28
C ALA A 52 8.03 -5.57 3.94
N TYR A 53 8.73 -4.54 4.40
CA TYR A 53 10.03 -4.74 5.02
C TYR A 53 9.91 -5.30 6.44
N GLY A 54 10.86 -6.16 6.80
CA GLY A 54 11.02 -6.70 8.15
C GLY A 54 11.81 -5.74 9.05
N THR A 55 11.37 -5.62 10.30
CA THR A 55 12.07 -4.90 11.37
C THR A 55 12.03 -5.68 12.67
N THR A 56 13.11 -5.59 13.42
CA THR A 56 13.25 -6.15 14.77
C THR A 56 12.96 -5.07 15.83
N SER A 57 12.83 -3.81 15.40
CA SER A 57 12.46 -2.69 16.26
C SER A 57 11.04 -2.85 16.81
N ARG A 58 10.96 -2.76 18.14
CA ARG A 58 9.70 -2.75 18.91
C ARG A 58 9.01 -1.37 18.91
N ARG A 59 9.65 -0.33 18.34
CA ARG A 59 9.07 1.02 18.27
C ARG A 59 7.82 1.01 17.39
N ARG A 60 6.80 1.76 17.80
CA ARG A 60 5.52 1.92 17.07
C ARG A 60 5.59 2.92 15.91
N SER A 61 6.78 3.35 15.51
CA SER A 61 6.95 4.05 14.24
C SER A 61 6.55 3.08 13.12
N ASN A 62 5.58 3.45 12.29
CA ASN A 62 5.05 2.67 11.16
C ASN A 62 4.15 1.49 11.57
N VAL A 63 3.00 1.79 12.17
CA VAL A 63 1.94 0.81 12.47
C VAL A 63 0.96 0.70 11.30
N GLY A 64 0.45 -0.51 11.07
CA GLY A 64 -0.58 -0.82 10.08
C GLY A 64 -0.18 -1.99 9.18
N TYR A 65 -1.14 -2.88 8.92
CA TYR A 65 -0.95 -4.08 8.09
C TYR A 65 0.27 -4.92 8.54
N GLU A 66 0.41 -5.11 9.85
CA GLU A 66 1.58 -5.74 10.43
C GLU A 66 1.43 -7.26 10.45
N VAL A 67 2.49 -7.97 10.05
CA VAL A 67 2.60 -9.42 10.21
C VAL A 67 3.72 -9.70 11.20
N HIS A 68 3.39 -10.41 12.27
CA HIS A 68 4.32 -10.68 13.38
C HIS A 68 4.77 -12.13 13.36
N VAL A 69 6.09 -12.34 13.27
CA VAL A 69 6.72 -13.66 13.39
C VAL A 69 7.56 -13.66 14.66
N ARG A 70 6.93 -14.00 15.79
CA ARG A 70 7.53 -13.85 17.14
C ARG A 70 8.02 -15.14 17.75
N ARG A 71 7.29 -16.23 17.56
CA ARG A 71 7.65 -17.53 18.16
C ARG A 71 8.90 -18.07 17.50
N ARG A 72 9.76 -18.68 18.30
CA ARG A 72 11.04 -19.23 17.84
C ARG A 72 10.89 -20.26 16.74
N THR A 73 9.91 -21.14 16.88
CA THR A 73 9.54 -22.13 15.85
C THR A 73 9.22 -21.45 14.53
N ASP A 74 8.40 -20.40 14.57
CA ASP A 74 7.87 -19.73 13.38
C ASP A 74 8.93 -18.92 12.63
N TYR A 75 9.79 -18.17 13.34
CA TYR A 75 10.80 -17.37 12.63
C TYR A 75 11.91 -18.27 12.07
N LEU A 76 12.29 -19.33 12.79
CA LEU A 76 13.30 -20.27 12.29
C LEU A 76 12.79 -21.06 11.09
N SER A 77 11.57 -21.59 11.12
CA SER A 77 10.99 -22.30 9.98
C SER A 77 10.80 -21.40 8.77
N ALA A 78 10.55 -20.11 8.98
CA ALA A 78 10.43 -19.11 7.93
C ALA A 78 11.78 -18.60 7.37
N GLY A 79 12.91 -19.16 7.81
CA GLY A 79 14.25 -18.76 7.34
C GLY A 79 14.75 -17.43 7.91
N LEU A 80 14.20 -17.00 9.04
CA LEU A 80 14.65 -15.82 9.81
C LEU A 80 15.49 -16.26 11.01
N ASN A 81 16.40 -15.40 11.45
CA ASN A 81 17.28 -15.68 12.60
C ASN A 81 16.75 -15.13 13.93
N GLU A 82 15.77 -14.22 13.88
CA GLU A 82 15.24 -13.54 15.06
C GLU A 82 13.77 -13.11 14.84
N PRO A 83 13.04 -12.79 15.93
CA PRO A 83 11.68 -12.28 15.84
C PRO A 83 11.57 -11.07 14.91
N THR A 84 10.72 -11.16 13.90
CA THR A 84 10.59 -10.13 12.87
C THR A 84 9.15 -9.65 12.75
N ARG A 85 8.97 -8.34 12.65
CA ARG A 85 7.70 -7.69 12.30
C ARG A 85 7.81 -7.16 10.88
N PHE A 86 6.92 -7.58 9.99
CA PHE A 86 6.80 -7.02 8.65
C PHE A 86 5.77 -5.89 8.65
N VAL A 87 6.13 -4.73 8.08
CA VAL A 87 5.33 -3.51 8.13
C VAL A 87 4.66 -3.23 6.78
N GLY A 88 3.40 -3.64 6.62
CA GLY A 88 2.64 -3.46 5.37
C GLY A 88 2.13 -2.04 5.12
N ALA A 89 2.14 -1.16 6.13
CA ALA A 89 1.79 0.26 5.96
C ALA A 89 2.78 1.01 5.04
N ARG A 90 4.04 0.55 4.98
CA ARG A 90 5.08 1.07 4.09
C ARG A 90 5.46 -0.02 3.10
N ARG A 91 4.50 -0.47 2.28
CA ARG A 91 4.72 -1.49 1.26
C ARG A 91 5.16 -0.88 -0.07
N LEU A 92 5.92 -1.64 -0.86
CA LEU A 92 6.37 -1.25 -2.20
C LEU A 92 5.98 -2.30 -3.23
N LEU A 93 5.36 -1.87 -4.32
CA LEU A 93 5.15 -2.71 -5.48
C LEU A 93 6.37 -2.59 -6.40
N VAL A 94 7.10 -3.69 -6.61
CA VAL A 94 8.34 -3.70 -7.40
C VAL A 94 8.32 -4.80 -8.45
N PRO A 95 8.85 -4.56 -9.67
CA PRO A 95 8.94 -5.61 -10.68
C PRO A 95 9.92 -6.69 -10.23
N LEU A 96 9.66 -7.97 -10.56
CA LEU A 96 10.55 -9.07 -10.17
C LEU A 96 11.97 -8.95 -10.78
N SER A 97 12.16 -8.14 -11.82
CA SER A 97 13.46 -7.82 -12.41
C SER A 97 14.26 -6.72 -11.68
N HIS A 98 13.72 -6.15 -10.59
CA HIS A 98 14.34 -5.03 -9.89
C HIS A 98 15.68 -5.42 -9.25
N SER A 99 16.73 -4.60 -9.43
CA SER A 99 18.09 -4.85 -8.89
C SER A 99 18.21 -4.76 -7.36
N GLY A 100 17.11 -4.42 -6.69
CA GLY A 100 16.99 -4.41 -5.24
C GLY A 100 16.92 -5.81 -4.62
N PHE A 101 16.50 -6.83 -5.37
CA PHE A 101 16.55 -8.22 -4.93
C PHE A 101 18.01 -8.65 -4.74
N VAL A 102 18.33 -9.21 -3.57
CA VAL A 102 19.69 -9.63 -3.24
C VAL A 102 19.78 -11.14 -3.38
N ILE A 103 20.40 -11.58 -4.47
CA ILE A 103 20.56 -12.99 -4.79
C ILE A 103 21.60 -13.62 -3.87
N CYS A 104 21.22 -14.68 -3.16
CA CYS A 104 22.16 -15.51 -2.43
C CYS A 104 22.97 -16.35 -3.42
N ARG A 105 24.30 -16.33 -3.31
CA ARG A 105 25.18 -17.11 -4.20
C ARG A 105 24.94 -18.62 -4.10
N ALA A 106 24.59 -19.12 -2.93
CA ALA A 106 24.38 -20.54 -2.70
C ALA A 106 23.06 -21.06 -3.31
N THR A 107 21.99 -20.26 -3.27
CA THR A 107 20.66 -20.69 -3.75
C THR A 107 20.30 -20.15 -5.14
N GLY A 108 21.04 -19.16 -5.65
CA GLY A 108 20.72 -18.49 -6.90
C GLY A 108 19.42 -17.67 -6.86
N ALA A 109 18.83 -17.48 -5.68
CA ALA A 109 17.55 -16.81 -5.46
C ALA A 109 17.63 -15.78 -4.32
N PRO A 110 16.71 -14.80 -4.26
CA PRO A 110 16.62 -13.88 -3.15
C PRO A 110 15.80 -14.46 -1.97
N VAL A 111 15.21 -15.64 -2.11
CA VAL A 111 14.34 -16.26 -1.11
C VAL A 111 15.15 -16.69 0.11
N LEU A 112 14.72 -16.23 1.29
CA LEU A 112 15.24 -16.61 2.60
C LEU A 112 14.45 -17.76 3.22
N GLY A 113 13.14 -17.79 2.97
CA GLY A 113 12.22 -18.81 3.46
C GLY A 113 10.77 -18.38 3.18
N ARG A 114 9.81 -19.01 3.86
CA ARG A 114 8.37 -18.78 3.66
C ARG A 114 7.63 -18.85 4.99
N LEU A 115 6.61 -18.00 5.13
CA LEU A 115 5.68 -18.10 6.26
C LEU A 115 4.81 -19.35 6.16
N ASP A 116 4.56 -19.97 7.30
CA ASP A 116 3.60 -21.06 7.46
C ASP A 116 2.77 -20.87 8.73
N GLY A 117 1.68 -21.61 8.89
CA GLY A 117 0.79 -21.58 10.05
C GLY A 117 0.25 -20.18 10.39
N ASN A 118 0.14 -19.87 11.68
CA ASN A 118 -0.52 -18.62 12.13
C ASN A 118 0.08 -17.34 11.51
N PRO A 119 1.41 -17.17 11.35
CA PRO A 119 1.96 -16.02 10.62
C PRO A 119 1.47 -15.91 9.17
N PHE A 120 1.31 -17.03 8.46
CA PHE A 120 0.78 -17.06 7.10
C PHE A 120 -0.70 -16.68 7.08
N ASP A 121 -1.50 -17.17 8.02
CA ASP A 121 -2.92 -16.79 8.17
C ASP A 121 -3.08 -15.30 8.47
N ALA A 122 -2.26 -14.76 9.38
CA ALA A 122 -2.23 -13.34 9.69
C ALA A 122 -1.85 -12.49 8.46
N MET A 123 -0.89 -12.96 7.66
CA MET A 123 -0.54 -12.34 6.39
C MET A 123 -1.69 -12.36 5.39
N ASN A 124 -2.43 -13.47 5.27
CA ASN A 124 -3.61 -13.56 4.41
C ASN A 124 -4.72 -12.59 4.84
N ALA A 125 -4.95 -12.42 6.15
CA ALA A 125 -5.89 -11.43 6.66
C ALA A 125 -5.46 -9.99 6.28
N VAL A 126 -4.16 -9.69 6.39
CA VAL A 126 -3.58 -8.41 5.96
C VAL A 126 -3.75 -8.21 4.44
N ARG A 127 -3.44 -9.23 3.64
CA ARG A 127 -3.58 -9.23 2.18
C ARG A 127 -5.03 -8.96 1.78
N GLY A 128 -5.99 -9.69 2.35
CA GLY A 128 -7.43 -9.50 2.11
C GLY A 128 -7.90 -8.08 2.43
N ARG A 129 -7.45 -7.51 3.56
CA ARG A 129 -7.77 -6.13 3.91
C ARG A 129 -7.23 -5.12 2.89
N ILE A 130 -6.00 -5.32 2.39
CA ILE A 130 -5.41 -4.47 1.35
C ILE A 130 -6.23 -4.50 0.07
N HIS A 131 -6.69 -5.68 -0.36
CA HIS A 131 -7.58 -5.81 -1.52
C HIS A 131 -8.92 -5.11 -1.30
N ALA A 132 -9.60 -5.39 -0.19
CA ALA A 132 -10.89 -4.77 0.11
C ALA A 132 -10.81 -3.23 0.09
N GLU A 133 -9.78 -2.64 0.69
CA GLU A 133 -9.60 -1.19 0.67
C GLU A 133 -9.25 -0.63 -0.72
N ARG A 134 -8.53 -1.40 -1.56
CA ARG A 134 -8.28 -1.05 -2.96
C ARG A 134 -9.56 -1.04 -3.78
N ASP A 135 -10.41 -2.06 -3.60
CA ASP A 135 -11.69 -2.18 -4.31
C ASP A 135 -12.63 -1.03 -3.93
N ILE A 136 -12.77 -0.77 -2.63
CA ILE A 136 -13.57 0.37 -2.15
C ILE A 136 -13.01 1.70 -2.70
N ALA A 137 -11.68 1.86 -2.77
CA ALA A 137 -11.08 3.05 -3.36
C ALA A 137 -11.34 3.17 -4.87
N ALA A 138 -11.39 2.04 -5.61
CA ALA A 138 -11.74 2.02 -7.03
C ALA A 138 -13.20 2.42 -7.24
N ASP A 139 -14.13 1.84 -6.48
CA ASP A 139 -15.57 2.16 -6.55
C ASP A 139 -15.84 3.65 -6.28
N ARG A 140 -15.17 4.23 -5.27
CA ARG A 140 -15.28 5.66 -4.98
C ARG A 140 -14.79 6.53 -6.14
N ARG A 141 -13.77 6.12 -6.89
CA ARG A 141 -13.28 6.86 -8.06
C ARG A 141 -14.27 6.81 -9.22
N VAL A 142 -14.91 5.66 -9.44
CA VAL A 142 -15.97 5.50 -10.45
C VAL A 142 -17.18 6.36 -10.09
N GLY A 143 -17.68 6.26 -8.86
CA GLY A 143 -18.83 7.03 -8.39
C GLY A 143 -18.63 8.55 -8.50
N ARG A 144 -17.43 9.05 -8.18
CA ARG A 144 -17.08 10.47 -8.38
C ARG A 144 -17.09 10.90 -9.85
N ARG A 145 -16.60 10.07 -10.77
CA ARG A 145 -16.63 10.37 -12.21
C ARG A 145 -18.06 10.43 -12.73
N SER A 146 -18.91 9.50 -12.31
CA SER A 146 -20.33 9.49 -12.69
C SER A 146 -21.07 10.73 -12.16
N GLN A 147 -20.83 11.13 -10.91
CA GLN A 147 -21.45 12.34 -10.34
C GLN A 147 -20.93 13.65 -10.96
N ALA A 148 -19.63 13.73 -11.31
CA ALA A 148 -19.08 14.89 -12.01
C ALA A 148 -19.72 15.09 -13.40
N GLY A 149 -20.03 13.99 -14.11
CA GLY A 149 -20.75 14.06 -15.39
C GLY A 149 -22.21 14.52 -15.27
N VAL A 150 -22.90 14.15 -14.18
CA VAL A 150 -24.29 14.58 -13.92
C VAL A 150 -24.36 16.06 -13.51
N GLY A 151 -23.36 16.57 -12.78
CA GLY A 151 -23.29 17.98 -12.38
C GLY A 151 -23.09 18.95 -13.55
N GLN A 152 -22.40 18.51 -14.61
CA GLN A 152 -22.15 19.34 -15.80
C GLN A 152 -23.37 19.43 -16.75
N GLN A 153 -24.34 18.51 -16.64
CA GLN A 153 -25.54 18.49 -17.47
C GLN A 153 -26.75 19.26 -16.89
N ARG A 154 -26.68 19.76 -15.64
CA ARG A 154 -27.75 20.58 -15.06
C ARG A 154 -27.32 22.05 -15.00
N SER A 155 -27.37 22.74 -16.14
CA SER A 155 -27.46 24.20 -16.13
C SER A 155 -28.84 24.60 -15.59
N PHE A 156 -28.98 24.74 -14.28
CA PHE A 156 -30.19 25.33 -13.71
C PHE A 156 -30.05 26.86 -13.75
N THR A 157 -30.93 27.53 -14.48
CA THR A 157 -31.03 29.00 -14.45
C THR A 157 -31.77 29.40 -13.18
N VAL A 158 -31.09 30.10 -12.27
CA VAL A 158 -31.73 30.69 -11.09
C VAL A 158 -32.25 32.07 -11.46
N GLU A 159 -33.55 32.20 -11.66
CA GLU A 159 -34.19 33.50 -11.82
C GLU A 159 -34.28 34.19 -10.45
N ARG A 160 -33.48 35.25 -10.23
CA ARG A 160 -33.57 36.07 -9.03
C ARG A 160 -34.76 37.02 -9.15
N ARG A 161 -35.88 36.65 -8.53
CA ARG A 161 -37.02 37.57 -8.36
C ARG A 161 -36.60 38.72 -7.44
N ALA A 162 -36.55 39.94 -8.00
CA ALA A 162 -36.24 41.13 -7.23
C ALA A 162 -37.33 41.39 -6.16
N PRO A 163 -36.96 41.73 -4.91
CA PRO A 163 -37.93 42.12 -3.90
C PRO A 163 -38.58 43.46 -4.31
N ARG A 164 -39.91 43.47 -4.31
CA ARG A 164 -40.73 44.64 -4.68
C ARG A 164 -40.47 45.75 -3.66
N ARG A 165 -39.77 46.82 -4.08
CA ARG A 165 -39.62 48.04 -3.27
C ARG A 165 -41.01 48.64 -3.06
N VAL A 166 -41.46 48.72 -1.81
CA VAL A 166 -42.59 49.55 -1.41
C VAL A 166 -42.14 51.00 -1.53
N ALA A 167 -42.79 51.77 -2.39
CA ALA A 167 -42.52 53.19 -2.57
C ALA A 167 -42.93 53.94 -1.29
N ALA A 168 -41.98 54.62 -0.66
CA ALA A 168 -42.27 55.60 0.38
C ALA A 168 -42.81 56.88 -0.29
N ALA A 169 -44.01 57.29 0.09
CA ALA A 169 -44.60 58.56 -0.31
C ALA A 169 -43.85 59.72 0.38
N GLY A 170 -43.20 60.59 -0.39
CA GLY A 170 -42.99 62.00 -0.01
C GLY A 170 -44.29 62.77 -0.28
N LYS A 171 -44.58 63.96 0.26
CA LYS A 171 -43.87 65.05 0.96
C LYS A 171 -44.97 65.78 1.79
N ALA A 172 -44.67 66.59 2.81
CA ALA A 172 -44.47 68.03 2.62
C ALA A 172 -43.95 68.72 3.89
N VAL A 173 -43.18 69.78 3.64
CA VAL A 173 -42.58 70.75 4.58
C VAL A 173 -43.26 72.10 4.35
N GLN A 174 -43.17 72.98 5.36
CA GLN A 174 -43.50 74.43 5.45
C GLN A 174 -44.89 74.71 6.04
N GLN A 175 -45.08 75.64 6.99
CA GLN A 175 -44.20 76.58 7.71
C GLN A 175 -44.82 76.84 9.08
#